data_AF-A0A3C1M405-F1
#
_entry.id   AF-A0A3C1M405-F1
#
_cell.length_a   1.000
_cell.length_b   1.000
_cell.length_c   1.000
_cell.angle_alpha   90.00
_cell.angle_beta   90.00
_cell.angle_gamma   90.00
#
_symmetry.space_group_name_H-M   'P 1'
#
loop_
_entity.id
_entity.type
_entity.pdbx_description
1 polymer ?
#
loop_
_entity_poly.entity_id
_entity_poly.type
_entity_poly.pdbx_seq_one_letter_code
_entity_poly.pdbx_strand_id
1 'polypeptide(L)' 'MSTQIVDRPSAATSTVRKLAPRYRVLLHNDDYNSMEHVVASLMEVVNGMTQPQAVDIMMEAH' A
#
# COMPACT_ATOMS: atom_id res chain seq x y z
N MET A 1 -37.03 50.36 -8.24
CA MET A 1 -36.88 48.95 -8.65
C MET A 1 -35.42 48.56 -8.44
N SER A 2 -35.08 47.94 -7.30
CA SER A 2 -33.71 47.48 -7.00
C SER A 2 -33.60 46.00 -7.34
N THR A 3 -32.69 45.64 -8.22
CA THR A 3 -32.38 44.25 -8.56
C THR A 3 -31.47 43.64 -7.50
N GLN A 4 -31.93 42.58 -6.82
CA GLN A 4 -31.08 41.77 -5.94
C GLN A 4 -30.29 40.76 -6.78
N ILE A 5 -28.99 40.72 -6.55
CA ILE A 5 -28.08 39.74 -7.14
C ILE A 5 -28.15 38.50 -6.25
N VAL A 6 -28.61 37.37 -6.80
CA VAL A 6 -28.64 36.10 -6.08
C VAL A 6 -27.21 35.60 -5.97
N ASP A 7 -26.64 35.71 -4.76
CA ASP A 7 -25.42 35.02 -4.37
C ASP A 7 -25.66 33.50 -4.52
N ARG A 8 -25.14 32.93 -5.61
CA ARG A 8 -25.05 31.48 -5.75
C ARG A 8 -24.03 31.04 -4.70
N PRO A 9 -24.37 30.21 -3.71
CA PRO A 9 -23.34 29.60 -2.90
C PRO A 9 -22.47 28.81 -3.88
N SER A 10 -21.24 29.29 -4.10
CA SER A 10 -20.21 28.51 -4.77
C SER A 10 -20.08 27.26 -3.93
N ALA A 11 -20.77 26.21 -4.37
CA ALA A 11 -20.65 24.87 -3.81
C ALA A 11 -19.22 24.45 -4.14
N ALA A 12 -18.28 24.92 -3.30
CA ALA A 12 -16.94 24.40 -3.19
C ALA A 12 -17.14 22.92 -2.88
N THR A 13 -17.12 22.12 -3.94
CA THR A 13 -17.29 20.68 -3.86
C THR A 13 -16.02 20.20 -3.18
N SER A 14 -16.07 20.16 -1.86
CA SER A 14 -14.99 19.65 -1.02
C SER A 14 -14.92 18.16 -1.24
N THR A 15 -14.20 17.76 -2.29
CA THR A 15 -13.83 16.36 -2.48
C THR A 15 -12.81 16.02 -1.41
N VAL A 16 -13.26 15.43 -0.31
CA VAL A 16 -12.37 14.87 0.71
C VAL A 16 -11.58 13.75 0.05
N ARG A 17 -10.29 14.00 -0.21
CA ARG A 17 -9.38 12.97 -0.73
C ARG A 17 -9.26 11.87 0.32
N LYS A 18 -9.94 10.75 0.09
CA LYS A 18 -9.80 9.57 0.95
C LYS A 18 -8.41 8.97 0.68
N LEU A 19 -7.68 8.69 1.75
CA LEU A 19 -6.42 7.94 1.65
C LEU A 19 -6.75 6.54 1.10
N ALA A 20 -5.87 6.02 0.24
CA ALA A 20 -6.04 4.66 -0.26
C ALA A 20 -6.05 3.67 0.93
N PRO A 21 -6.93 2.65 0.90
CA PRO A 21 -6.92 1.62 1.93
C PRO A 21 -5.58 0.88 1.92
N ARG A 22 -5.10 0.49 3.11
CA ARG A 22 -3.89 -0.33 3.23
C ARG A 22 -4.22 -1.76 2.84
N TYR A 23 -3.45 -2.32 1.92
CA TYR A 23 -3.57 -3.72 1.50
C TYR A 23 -2.54 -4.59 2.21
N ARG A 24 -2.91 -5.83 2.51
CA ARG A 24 -1.98 -6.85 3.01
C ARG A 24 -1.31 -7.52 1.81
N VAL A 25 0.01 -7.63 1.86
CA VAL A 25 0.80 -8.40 0.90
C VAL A 25 1.02 -9.78 1.50
N LEU A 26 0.77 -10.83 0.72
CA LEU A 26 0.92 -12.23 1.14
C LEU A 26 2.02 -12.87 0.32
N LEU A 27 2.92 -13.59 0.98
CA LEU A 27 3.88 -14.48 0.36
C LEU A 27 3.26 -15.89 0.30
N HIS A 28 3.32 -16.53 -0.86
CA HIS A 28 2.88 -17.91 -1.04
C HIS A 28 4.10 -18.81 -1.16
N ASN A 29 4.03 -20.00 -0.57
CA ASN A 29 5.04 -21.03 -0.75
C ASN A 29 5.02 -21.56 -2.17
N ASP A 30 6.17 -21.99 -2.68
CA ASP A 30 6.28 -22.70 -3.93
C ASP A 30 7.48 -23.67 -3.92
N ASP A 31 7.44 -24.68 -4.78
CA ASP A 31 8.47 -25.73 -4.84
C ASP A 31 9.65 -25.39 -5.79
N TYR A 32 9.63 -24.23 -6.45
CA TYR A 32 10.56 -23.90 -7.54
C TYR A 32 11.62 -22.87 -7.13
N ASN A 33 11.27 -21.93 -6.27
CA ASN A 33 12.15 -20.86 -5.82
C ASN A 33 13.00 -21.30 -4.64
N SER A 34 14.30 -21.06 -4.73
CA SER A 34 15.21 -21.32 -3.62
C SER A 34 14.97 -20.33 -2.48
N MET A 35 15.22 -20.77 -1.25
CA MET A 35 15.10 -19.95 -0.04
C MET A 35 15.90 -18.63 -0.15
N GLU A 36 17.11 -18.69 -0.70
CA GLU A 36 17.95 -17.50 -0.92
C GLU A 36 17.30 -16.50 -1.89
N HIS A 37 16.65 -16.99 -2.96
CA HIS A 37 15.96 -16.15 -3.93
C HIS A 37 14.76 -15.44 -3.30
N VAL A 38 13.98 -16.14 -2.47
CA VAL A 38 12.84 -15.57 -1.73
C VAL A 38 13.31 -14.49 -0.75
N VAL A 39 14.38 -14.75 0.01
CA VAL A 39 14.94 -13.79 0.96
C VAL A 39 15.45 -12.53 0.25
N ALA A 40 16.16 -12.69 -0.86
CA ALA A 40 16.63 -11.55 -1.67
C ALA A 40 15.46 -10.72 -2.21
N SER A 41 14.40 -11.38 -2.69
CA SER A 41 13.20 -10.72 -3.21
C SER A 41 12.45 -9.94 -2.12
N LEU A 42 12.34 -10.48 -0.90
CA LEU A 42 11.72 -9.80 0.24
C LEU A 42 12.47 -8.53 0.64
N MET A 43 13.81 -8.58 0.63
CA MET A 43 14.66 -7.43 0.92
C MET A 43 14.59 -6.35 -0.17
N GLU A 44 14.43 -6.74 -1.44
CA GLU A 44 14.29 -5.81 -2.56
C GLU A 44 12.91 -5.11 -2.59
N VAL A 45 11.84 -5.87 -2.36
CA VAL A 45 10.46 -5.35 -2.48
C VAL A 45 10.04 -4.56 -1.24
N VAL A 46 10.49 -4.95 -0.05
CA VAL A 46 10.12 -4.29 1.20
C VAL A 46 11.26 -3.40 1.70
N ASN A 47 11.14 -2.10 1.40
CA ASN A 47 12.08 -1.09 1.88
C ASN A 47 12.24 -1.13 3.41
N GLY A 48 13.46 -1.35 3.88
CA GLY A 48 13.80 -1.38 5.30
C GLY A 48 13.63 -2.74 5.97
N MET A 49 13.34 -3.81 5.21
CA MET A 49 13.38 -5.17 5.72
C MET A 49 14.83 -5.63 5.94
N THR A 50 15.11 -6.17 7.12
CA THR A 50 16.43 -6.72 7.44
C THR A 50 16.53 -8.19 7.03
N GLN A 51 17.75 -8.68 6.78
CA GLN A 51 17.97 -10.07 6.38
C GLN A 51 17.39 -11.10 7.38
N PRO A 52 17.56 -10.96 8.71
CA PRO A 52 16.97 -11.91 9.66
C PRO A 52 15.44 -11.96 9.57
N GLN A 53 14.79 -10.80 9.43
CA GLN A 53 13.33 -10.73 9.29
C GLN A 53 12.84 -11.39 7.99
N ALA A 54 13.59 -11.24 6.89
CA ALA A 54 13.26 -11.89 5.62
C ALA A 54 13.41 -13.41 5.72
N VAL A 55 14.41 -13.91 6.45
CA VAL A 55 14.55 -15.35 6.73
C VAL A 55 13.40 -15.87 7.58
N ASP A 56 13.02 -15.17 8.64
CA ASP A 56 11.89 -15.56 9.49
C ASP A 56 10.58 -15.68 8.69
N ILE A 57 10.29 -14.70 7.82
CA ILE A 57 9.10 -14.72 6.95
C ILE A 57 9.16 -15.86 5.94
N MET A 58 10.34 -16.11 5.36
CA MET A 58 10.53 -17.20 4.41
C MET A 58 10.31 -18.56 5.08
N MET A 59 10.84 -18.75 6.31
CA MET A 59 10.66 -19.99 7.09
C MET A 59 9.22 -20.23 7.53
N GLU A 60 8.43 -19.18 7.76
CA GLU A 60 7.00 -19.31 8.05
C GLU A 60 6.17 -19.65 6.81
N ALA A 61 6.61 -19.17 5.63
CA ALA A 61 5.91 -19.42 4.38
C ALA A 61 6.25 -20.79 3.77
N HIS A 62 7.48 -21.29 3.96
CA HIS A 62 7.94 -22.60 3.51
C HIS A 62 7.16 -23.76 4.16
#